data_AF-A0A933SZ37-F1
#
_entry.id   AF-A0A933SZ37-F1
#
_cell.length_a   1.000
_cell.length_b   1.000
_cell.length_c   1.000
_cell.angle_alpha   90.00
_cell.angle_beta   90.00
_cell.angle_gamma   90.00
#
_symmetry.space_group_name_H-M   'P 1'
#
loop_
_entity.id
_entity.type
_entity.pdbx_description
1 polymer ?
#
loop_
_entity_poly.entity_id
_entity_poly.type
_entity_poly.pdbx_seq_one_letter_code
_entity_poly.pdbx_strand_id
1 'polypeptide(L)'
;MFVKRLLLVFFVIFIFSCAPKEDKQQVQPVFKQIPEIREIKPEKPPKIKLKRDAKNDYSWEISGDNAEEIIKADRKLRKGIGSE
;
A
#
# COMPACT_ATOMS: atom_id res chain seq x y z
N MET A 1 25.30 -28.18 -68.49
CA MET A 1 25.93 -27.05 -67.76
C MET A 1 24.93 -26.01 -67.23
N PHE A 2 23.81 -25.76 -67.91
CA PHE A 2 22.81 -24.76 -67.52
C PHE A 2 22.13 -25.03 -66.15
N VAL A 3 21.78 -26.28 -65.89
CA VAL A 3 21.13 -26.71 -64.62
C VAL A 3 22.05 -26.51 -63.41
N LYS A 4 23.37 -26.71 -63.59
CA LYS A 4 24.38 -26.50 -62.55
C LYS A 4 24.56 -25.02 -62.21
N ARG A 5 24.45 -24.13 -63.22
CA ARG A 5 24.45 -22.68 -63.02
C ARG A 5 23.16 -22.20 -62.34
N LEU A 6 22.01 -22.79 -62.70
CA LEU A 6 20.72 -22.48 -62.06
C LEU A 6 20.68 -22.89 -60.58
N LEU A 7 21.23 -24.07 -60.25
CA LEU A 7 21.36 -24.55 -58.87
C LEU A 7 22.26 -23.66 -58.00
N LEU A 8 23.35 -23.15 -58.57
CA LEU A 8 24.26 -22.23 -57.89
C LEU A 8 23.59 -20.89 -57.54
N VAL A 9 22.79 -20.35 -58.46
CA VAL A 9 22.03 -19.11 -58.21
C VAL A 9 20.99 -19.30 -57.11
N PHE A 10 20.28 -20.44 -57.12
CA PHE A 10 19.30 -20.75 -56.07
C PHE A 10 19.94 -20.91 -54.68
N PHE A 11 21.15 -21.50 -54.63
CA PHE A 11 21.90 -21.65 -53.39
C PHE A 11 22.34 -20.30 -52.81
N VAL A 12 22.75 -19.33 -53.64
CA VAL A 12 23.15 -17.99 -53.21
C VAL A 12 21.98 -17.18 -52.65
N ILE A 13 20.76 -17.34 -53.19
CA ILE A 13 19.55 -16.66 -52.69
C ILE A 13 19.18 -17.18 -51.29
N PHE A 14 19.37 -18.47 -51.02
CA PHE A 14 19.05 -19.08 -49.73
C PHE A 14 19.92 -18.54 -48.57
N ILE A 15 21.17 -18.17 -48.84
CA ILE A 15 22.11 -17.67 -47.82
C ILE A 15 21.84 -16.20 -47.47
N PHE A 16 21.21 -15.43 -48.36
CA PHE A 16 20.90 -14.01 -48.13
C PHE A 16 19.60 -13.77 -47.35
N SER A 17 18.78 -14.81 -47.12
CA SER A 17 17.50 -14.68 -46.40
C SER A 17 17.61 -14.71 -44.87
N CYS A 18 18.82 -14.88 -44.32
CA CYS A 18 19.07 -14.84 -42.89
C CYS A 18 19.99 -13.66 -42.53
N ALA A 19 19.44 -12.44 -42.64
CA ALA A 19 20.03 -11.28 -41.99
C ALA A 19 19.35 -11.12 -40.61
N PRO A 20 20.09 -11.10 -39.49
CA PRO A 20 19.51 -10.79 -38.20
C PRO A 20 19.01 -9.35 -38.22
N LYS A 21 17.71 -9.17 -37.96
CA LYS A 21 17.13 -7.85 -37.72
C LYS A 21 17.63 -7.42 -36.34
N GLU A 22 18.31 -6.28 -36.25
CA GLU A 22 18.57 -5.64 -34.96
C GLU A 22 17.22 -5.32 -34.32
N ASP A 23 16.86 -6.14 -33.33
CA ASP A 23 15.66 -5.94 -32.55
C ASP A 23 15.88 -4.71 -31.67
N LYS A 24 14.97 -3.76 -31.86
CA LYS A 24 14.91 -2.49 -31.15
C LYS A 24 15.05 -2.74 -29.65
N GLN A 25 16.12 -2.18 -29.09
CA GLN A 25 16.27 -1.74 -27.71
C GLN A 25 15.14 -2.24 -26.79
N GLN A 26 15.34 -3.42 -26.23
CA GLN A 26 14.54 -3.94 -25.13
C GLN A 26 14.64 -2.96 -23.97
N VAL A 27 13.68 -2.04 -23.89
CA VAL A 27 13.40 -1.29 -22.67
C VAL A 27 12.91 -2.33 -21.67
N GLN A 28 13.83 -2.80 -20.83
CA GLN A 28 13.50 -3.68 -19.73
C GLN A 28 12.39 -3.02 -18.90
N PRO A 29 11.24 -3.69 -18.69
CA PRO A 29 10.23 -3.15 -17.80
C PRO A 29 10.78 -3.20 -16.37
N VAL A 30 11.29 -2.07 -15.89
CA VAL A 30 11.63 -1.88 -14.49
C VAL A 30 10.31 -1.96 -13.72
N PHE A 31 10.00 -3.15 -13.22
CA PHE A 31 8.87 -3.40 -12.34
C PHE A 31 9.15 -2.63 -11.04
N LYS A 32 8.58 -1.42 -10.92
CA LYS A 32 8.62 -0.64 -9.69
C LYS A 32 7.83 -1.41 -8.66
N GLN A 33 8.54 -2.14 -7.80
CA GLN A 33 7.98 -2.84 -6.65
C GLN A 33 7.24 -1.81 -5.80
N ILE A 34 5.91 -1.87 -5.82
CA ILE A 34 5.04 -0.98 -5.07
C ILE A 34 5.37 -1.22 -3.59
N PRO A 35 5.80 -0.21 -2.83
CA PRO A 35 6.10 -0.40 -1.42
C PRO A 35 4.85 -0.94 -0.73
N GLU A 36 4.98 -2.06 -0.04
CA GLU A 36 3.90 -2.69 0.72
C GLU A 36 3.23 -1.63 1.58
N ILE A 37 1.96 -1.34 1.29
CA ILE A 37 1.16 -0.37 2.02
C ILE A 37 1.05 -0.91 3.44
N ARG A 38 1.84 -0.35 4.36
CA ARG A 38 1.75 -0.67 5.78
C ARG A 38 0.40 -0.17 6.28
N GLU A 39 -0.52 -1.08 6.58
CA GLU A 39 -1.79 -0.74 7.22
C GLU A 39 -1.51 -0.10 8.58
N ILE A 40 -1.63 1.22 8.66
CA ILE A 40 -1.56 1.95 9.92
C ILE A 40 -2.89 1.70 10.61
N LYS A 41 -2.89 0.89 11.67
CA LYS A 41 -4.10 0.69 12.47
C LYS A 41 -4.49 2.02 13.11
N PRO A 42 -5.70 2.54 12.87
CA PRO A 42 -6.13 3.78 13.49
C PRO A 42 -6.18 3.61 15.02
N GLU A 43 -5.70 4.62 15.75
CA GLU A 43 -5.82 4.65 17.21
C GLU A 43 -7.30 4.60 17.60
N LYS A 44 -7.64 3.69 18.51
CA LYS A 44 -9.01 3.51 18.96
C LYS A 44 -9.32 4.61 19.98
N PRO A 45 -10.48 5.28 19.88
CA PRO A 45 -10.84 6.30 20.85
C PRO A 45 -11.01 5.71 22.25
N PRO A 46 -10.76 6.50 23.32
CA PRO A 46 -10.93 6.06 24.70
C PRO A 46 -12.40 5.73 24.98
N LYS A 47 -12.63 4.63 25.68
CA LYS A 47 -13.95 4.20 26.15
C LYS A 47 -14.28 4.89 27.46
N ILE A 48 -15.50 5.43 27.57
CA ILE A 48 -16.00 6.09 28.77
C ILE A 48 -17.21 5.30 29.28
N LYS A 49 -17.16 4.84 30.53
CA LYS A 49 -18.29 4.22 31.23
C LYS A 49 -18.79 5.16 32.30
N LEU A 50 -20.00 5.69 32.11
CA LEU A 50 -20.70 6.48 33.12
C LEU A 50 -21.40 5.58 34.13
N LYS A 51 -21.26 5.88 35.41
CA LYS A 51 -21.94 5.24 36.52
C LYS A 51 -22.66 6.31 37.32
N ARG A 52 -23.92 6.06 37.65
CA ARG A 52 -24.71 6.89 38.56
C ARG A 52 -24.93 6.09 39.82
N ASP A 53 -24.67 6.70 40.97
CA ASP A 53 -24.92 6.05 42.25
C ASP A 53 -26.35 6.29 42.76
N ALA A 54 -26.70 5.66 43.88
CA ALA A 54 -28.00 5.82 44.52
C ALA A 54 -28.21 7.21 45.16
N LYS A 55 -27.14 7.99 45.34
CA LYS A 55 -27.17 9.37 45.85
C LYS A 55 -27.29 10.40 44.73
N ASN A 56 -27.46 9.94 43.49
CA ASN A 56 -27.59 10.75 42.30
C ASN A 56 -26.27 11.37 41.80
N ASP A 57 -25.13 10.94 42.36
CA ASP A 57 -23.81 11.39 41.97
C ASP A 57 -23.34 10.64 40.71
N TYR A 58 -22.62 11.36 39.85
CA TYR A 58 -22.04 10.81 38.62
C TYR A 58 -20.56 10.50 38.83
N SER A 59 -20.16 9.32 38.38
CA SER A 59 -18.76 8.91 38.25
C SER A 59 -18.51 8.32 36.87
N TRP A 60 -17.27 8.36 36.41
CA TRP A 60 -16.89 7.74 35.14
C TRP A 60 -15.58 6.99 35.25
N GLU A 61 -15.47 5.95 34.43
CA GLU A 61 -14.26 5.17 34.23
C GLU A 61 -13.82 5.33 32.77
N ILE A 62 -12.58 5.74 32.55
CA ILE A 62 -12.01 5.97 31.22
C ILE A 62 -10.96 4.90 30.97
N SER A 63 -11.04 4.21 29.84
CA SER A 63 -10.07 3.19 29.44
C SER A 63 -9.63 3.41 27.99
N GLY A 64 -8.34 3.27 27.71
CA GLY A 64 -7.79 3.45 26.38
C GLY A 64 -6.31 3.07 26.34
N ASP A 65 -5.77 2.99 25.13
CA ASP A 65 -4.38 2.59 24.91
C ASP A 65 -3.42 3.79 25.05
N ASN A 66 -3.91 5.01 24.82
CA ASN A 66 -3.15 6.25 24.89
C ASN A 66 -3.49 7.07 26.16
N ALA A 67 -2.50 7.26 27.03
CA ALA A 67 -2.66 7.99 28.29
C ALA A 67 -3.01 9.48 28.10
N GLU A 68 -2.46 10.12 27.06
CA GLU A 68 -2.69 11.54 26.80
C GLU A 68 -4.15 11.80 26.37
N GLU A 69 -4.72 10.88 25.58
CA GLU A 69 -6.13 10.92 25.22
C GLU A 69 -7.05 10.70 26.44
N ILE A 70 -6.67 9.81 27.36
CA ILE A 70 -7.41 9.58 28.62
C ILE A 70 -7.44 10.86 29.46
N ILE A 71 -6.29 11.52 29.66
CA ILE A 71 -6.20 12.76 30.43
C ILE A 71 -7.03 13.88 29.78
N LYS A 72 -6.97 14.00 28.45
CA LYS A 72 -7.75 14.97 27.68
C LYS A 72 -9.26 14.71 27.81
N ALA A 73 -9.67 13.44 27.79
CA ALA A 73 -11.06 13.06 27.99
C ALA A 73 -11.54 13.39 29.41
N ASP A 74 -10.76 13.08 30.45
CA ASP A 74 -11.09 13.40 31.84
C ASP A 74 -11.29 14.91 32.05
N ARG A 75 -10.35 15.72 31.53
CA ARG A 75 -10.44 17.19 31.60
C ARG A 75 -11.71 17.72 30.95
N LYS A 76 -12.09 17.18 29.79
CA LYS A 76 -13.34 17.56 29.10
C LYS A 76 -14.58 17.21 29.92
N LEU A 77 -14.60 16.03 30.54
CA LEU A 77 -15.72 15.58 31.37
C LEU A 77 -15.89 16.49 32.60
N ARG A 78 -14.80 16.78 33.32
CA ARG A 78 -14.80 17.70 34.47
C ARG A 78 -15.30 19.11 34.11
N LYS A 79 -14.84 19.65 32.98
CA LYS A 79 -15.34 20.93 32.46
C LYS A 79 -16.83 20.91 32.17
N GLY A 80 -17.32 19.83 31.55
CA GLY A 80 -18.73 19.69 31.18
C GLY A 80 -19.68 19.66 32.38
N ILE A 81 -19.24 19.13 33.52
CA ILE A 81 -20.03 19.07 34.76
C ILE A 81 -19.81 20.26 35.70
N GLY A 82 -18.98 21.25 35.32
CA GLY A 82 -18.69 22.42 36.15
C GLY A 82 -17.87 22.10 37.40
N SER A 83 -17.10 21.00 37.40
CA SER A 83 -16.24 20.63 38.53
C SER A 83 -14.82 21.23 38.42
N GLU A 84 -14.71 22.49 37.98
CA GLU A 84 -13.46 23.26 37.93
C GLU A 84 -13.41 24.30 39.06
#